data_AF-A0A0G0TTN3-F1
#
_entry.id   AF-A0A0G0TTN3-F1
#
_cell.length_a   1.000
_cell.length_b   1.000
_cell.length_c   1.000
_cell.angle_alpha   90.00
_cell.angle_beta   90.00
_cell.angle_gamma   90.00
#
_symmetry.space_group_name_H-M   'P 1'
#
loop_
_entity.id
_entity.type
_entity.pdbx_description
1 polymer ?
#
loop_
_entity_poly.entity_id
_entity_poly.type
_entity_poly.pdbx_seq_one_letter_code
_entity_poly.pdbx_strand_id
1 'polypeptide(L)'
;MIGVLSFLFWHGMSSWLNGVEMLSYSSYHIVSIIYVTLLISILALGMALFRSAREALVGLIFAALGFLLAVGFSVLNLVTVGVIILLGWYSRNMVGHEVEQRIKVKSRAMIGAGLTPLIVAMALGVSIVAYQSDAIASLAEEERIPSSSERFIRSIVDRAIDSGLVPTKVSPREKEAVAQQTTEDLISQTNQTLKPYFKYSRPVLAATLFLIIYGLNWIFYWLAIGMGMLLIAVLRLTGFIKIEEVDIKAERMII
;
A
#
# COMPACT_ATOMS: atom_id res chain seq x y z
N MET A 1 8.13 5.53 20.43
CA MET A 1 7.59 4.28 19.82
C MET A 1 7.16 4.49 18.37
N ILE A 2 6.24 5.41 18.05
CA ILE A 2 5.75 5.64 16.66
C ILE A 2 6.89 5.84 15.66
N GLY A 3 7.83 6.74 15.94
CA GLY A 3 8.96 7.00 15.03
C GLY A 3 9.85 5.77 14.79
N VAL A 4 10.08 4.95 15.82
CA VAL A 4 10.87 3.71 15.71
C VAL A 4 10.14 2.67 14.85
N LEU A 5 8.85 2.46 15.10
CA LEU A 5 8.04 1.53 14.28
C LEU A 5 7.93 2.00 12.83
N SER A 6 7.77 3.30 12.63
CA SER A 6 7.79 3.90 11.30
C SER A 6 9.12 3.66 10.60
N PHE A 7 10.24 3.96 11.26
CA PHE A 7 11.58 3.71 10.72
C PHE A 7 11.78 2.23 10.37
N LEU A 8 11.46 1.30 11.26
CA LEU A 8 11.60 -0.13 11.01
C LEU A 8 10.76 -0.62 9.82
N PHE A 9 9.50 -0.15 9.74
CA PHE A 9 8.63 -0.45 8.60
C PHE A 9 9.23 0.07 7.29
N TRP A 10 9.59 1.36 7.23
CA TRP A 10 10.08 1.98 6.00
C TRP A 10 11.46 1.47 5.59
N HIS A 11 12.32 1.16 6.55
CA HIS A 11 13.62 0.56 6.29
C HIS A 11 13.46 -0.86 5.72
N GLY A 12 12.62 -1.69 6.34
CA GLY A 12 12.29 -3.03 5.82
C GLY A 12 11.65 -2.97 4.43
N MET A 13 10.71 -2.06 4.22
CA MET A 13 10.06 -1.85 2.91
C MET A 13 11.06 -1.40 1.84
N SER A 14 11.91 -0.42 2.14
CA SER A 14 12.93 0.06 1.20
C SER A 14 13.96 -1.02 0.90
N SER A 15 14.40 -1.79 1.90
CA SER A 15 15.33 -2.90 1.71
C SER A 15 14.71 -3.99 0.83
N TRP A 16 13.42 -4.30 1.03
CA TRP A 16 12.71 -5.26 0.21
C TRP A 16 12.59 -4.80 -1.25
N LEU A 17 12.27 -3.52 -1.47
CA LEU A 17 12.12 -2.96 -2.82
C LEU A 17 13.44 -2.75 -3.58
N ASN A 18 14.58 -2.67 -2.87
CA ASN A 18 15.90 -2.52 -3.47
C ASN A 18 16.70 -3.84 -3.50
N GLY A 19 16.26 -4.87 -2.78
CA GLY A 19 16.95 -6.15 -2.70
C GLY A 19 16.57 -7.13 -3.81
N VAL A 20 17.50 -8.05 -4.11
CA VAL A 20 17.25 -9.24 -4.96
C VAL A 20 16.18 -10.17 -4.33
N GLU A 21 15.86 -9.96 -3.06
CA GLU A 21 14.87 -10.68 -2.28
C GLU A 21 13.41 -10.39 -2.67
N MET A 22 13.14 -9.45 -3.59
CA MET A 22 11.77 -9.20 -4.05
C MET A 22 11.08 -10.46 -4.61
N LEU A 23 11.87 -11.42 -5.11
CA LEU A 23 11.42 -12.68 -5.70
C LEU A 23 11.64 -13.92 -4.82
N SER A 24 12.29 -13.78 -3.65
CA SER A 24 12.47 -14.90 -2.73
C SER A 24 11.35 -14.91 -1.68
N TYR A 25 10.73 -16.07 -1.47
CA TYR A 25 9.72 -16.27 -0.41
C TYR A 25 10.40 -16.16 0.96
N SER A 26 10.60 -14.93 1.44
CA SER A 26 11.28 -14.66 2.69
C SER A 26 10.27 -14.29 3.79
N SER A 27 10.60 -14.62 5.03
CA SER A 27 9.83 -14.27 6.24
C SER A 27 9.61 -12.75 6.40
N TYR A 28 10.33 -11.92 5.65
CA TYR A 28 10.23 -10.46 5.67
C TYR A 28 8.86 -9.91 5.23
N HIS A 29 8.12 -10.62 4.36
CA HIS A 29 6.81 -10.15 3.90
C HIS A 29 5.79 -10.05 5.04
N ILE A 30 5.75 -11.07 5.91
CA ILE A 30 4.82 -11.13 7.03
C ILE A 30 5.19 -10.05 8.07
N VAL A 31 6.48 -9.85 8.32
CA VAL A 31 6.98 -8.85 9.27
C VAL A 31 6.59 -7.44 8.84
N SER A 32 6.73 -7.11 7.55
CA SER A 32 6.33 -5.79 7.02
C SER A 32 4.82 -5.55 7.15
N ILE A 33 3.99 -6.58 6.91
CA ILE A 33 2.53 -6.49 7.10
C ILE A 33 2.19 -6.26 8.58
N ILE A 34 2.89 -6.92 9.50
CA ILE A 34 2.70 -6.72 10.94
C ILE A 34 3.09 -5.30 11.33
N TYR A 35 4.24 -4.79 10.89
CA TYR A 35 4.70 -3.44 11.23
C TYR A 35 3.79 -2.36 10.67
N VAL A 36 3.34 -2.46 9.41
CA VAL A 36 2.43 -1.45 8.85
C VAL A 36 1.08 -1.47 9.55
N THR A 37 0.55 -2.66 9.85
CA THR A 37 -0.72 -2.80 10.58
C THR A 37 -0.60 -2.19 11.97
N LEU A 38 0.47 -2.53 12.70
CA LEU A 38 0.73 -2.02 14.04
C LEU A 38 0.91 -0.49 14.03
N LEU A 39 1.66 0.05 13.07
CA LEU A 39 1.88 1.49 12.92
C LEU A 39 0.56 2.22 12.67
N ILE A 40 -0.25 1.75 11.71
CA ILE A 40 -1.56 2.35 11.39
C ILE A 40 -2.49 2.28 12.61
N SER A 41 -2.53 1.14 13.32
CA SER A 41 -3.33 1.00 14.54
C SER A 41 -2.91 1.95 15.64
N ILE A 42 -1.60 2.14 15.87
CA ILE A 42 -1.09 3.07 16.89
C ILE A 42 -1.39 4.52 16.49
N LEU A 43 -1.26 4.87 15.20
CA LEU A 43 -1.60 6.20 14.72
C LEU A 43 -3.09 6.49 14.88
N ALA A 44 -3.96 5.57 14.46
CA ALA A 44 -5.42 5.70 14.60
C ALA A 44 -5.83 5.78 16.08
N LEU A 45 -5.23 4.94 16.93
CA LEU A 45 -5.46 4.97 18.37
C LEU A 45 -4.97 6.28 18.98
N GLY A 46 -3.77 6.74 18.60
CA GLY A 46 -3.25 8.04 19.03
C GLY A 46 -4.20 9.17 18.67
N MET A 47 -4.74 9.18 17.45
CA MET A 47 -5.75 10.16 17.04
C MET A 47 -7.04 10.09 17.86
N ALA A 48 -7.46 8.88 18.26
CA ALA A 48 -8.65 8.67 19.08
C ALA A 48 -8.45 9.05 20.55
N LEU A 49 -7.23 8.93 21.07
CA LEU A 49 -6.92 9.21 22.48
C LEU A 49 -6.46 10.65 22.72
N PHE A 50 -5.76 11.26 21.76
CA PHE A 50 -5.25 12.62 21.90
C PHE A 50 -6.37 13.64 21.80
N ARG A 51 -6.61 14.34 22.92
CA ARG A 51 -7.61 15.41 23.01
C ARG A 51 -7.22 16.60 22.15
N SER A 52 -5.93 16.93 22.08
CA SER A 52 -5.44 18.05 21.29
C SER A 52 -4.97 17.62 19.89
N ALA A 53 -5.28 18.44 18.88
CA ALA A 53 -4.79 18.20 17.52
C ALA A 53 -3.25 18.32 17.41
N ARG A 54 -2.62 19.06 18.34
CA ARG A 54 -1.17 19.22 18.42
C ARG A 54 -0.47 17.92 18.79
N GLU A 55 -0.98 17.18 19.77
CA GLU A 55 -0.44 15.87 20.15
C GLU A 55 -0.51 14.85 19.01
N ALA A 56 -1.65 14.82 18.30
CA ALA A 56 -1.81 13.98 17.12
C ALA A 56 -0.80 14.36 16.01
N LEU A 57 -0.59 15.65 15.79
CA LEU A 57 0.38 16.15 14.80
C LEU A 57 1.82 15.75 15.18
N VAL A 58 2.20 15.82 16.45
CA VAL A 58 3.53 15.36 16.92
C VAL A 58 3.72 13.88 16.60
N GLY A 59 2.71 13.04 16.83
CA GLY A 59 2.75 11.63 16.45
C GLY A 59 2.96 11.41 14.94
N LEU A 60 2.25 12.18 14.11
CA LEU A 60 2.42 12.16 12.65
C LEU A 60 3.82 12.62 12.21
N ILE A 61 4.35 13.68 12.83
CA ILE A 61 5.70 14.18 12.55
C ILE A 61 6.74 13.11 12.88
N PHE A 62 6.62 12.41 14.01
CA PHE A 62 7.53 11.30 14.33
C PHE A 62 7.42 10.15 13.33
N ALA A 63 6.22 9.82 12.86
CA ALA A 63 6.05 8.82 11.80
C ALA A 63 6.71 9.27 10.49
N ALA A 64 6.49 10.52 10.07
CA ALA A 64 7.08 11.11 8.88
C ALA A 64 8.61 11.21 8.96
N LEU A 65 9.15 11.55 10.13
CA LEU A 65 10.59 11.56 10.34
C LEU A 65 11.18 10.15 10.22
N GLY A 66 10.49 9.13 10.75
CA GLY A 66 10.88 7.73 10.55
C GLY A 66 10.94 7.33 9.07
N PHE A 67 9.99 7.80 8.26
CA PHE A 67 10.01 7.63 6.80
C PHE A 67 11.24 8.30 6.16
N LEU A 68 11.50 9.58 6.45
CA LEU A 68 12.63 10.31 5.87
C LEU A 68 13.98 9.73 6.28
N LEU A 69 14.12 9.28 7.53
CA LEU A 69 15.35 8.64 8.00
C LEU A 69 15.59 7.29 7.34
N ALA A 70 14.54 6.55 6.98
CA ALA A 70 14.66 5.24 6.36
C ALA A 70 14.88 5.32 4.83
N VAL A 71 14.16 6.23 4.15
CA VAL A 71 14.14 6.32 2.68
C VAL A 71 15.05 7.45 2.15
N GLY A 72 15.34 8.46 2.97
CA GLY A 72 16.18 9.60 2.62
C GLY A 72 15.41 10.90 2.34
N PHE A 73 16.16 12.00 2.22
CA PHE A 73 15.64 13.37 2.08
C PHE A 73 15.61 13.86 0.63
N SER A 74 14.82 13.20 -0.23
CA SER A 74 14.56 13.68 -1.59
C SER A 74 13.37 14.65 -1.64
N VAL A 75 13.29 15.50 -2.68
CA VAL A 75 12.12 16.40 -2.87
C VAL A 75 10.83 15.60 -2.95
N LEU A 76 10.85 14.44 -3.64
CA LEU A 76 9.69 13.57 -3.75
C LEU A 76 9.27 13.01 -2.38
N ASN A 77 10.23 12.58 -1.55
CA ASN A 77 9.96 12.10 -0.20
C ASN A 77 9.40 13.19 0.71
N LEU A 78 9.86 14.44 0.57
CA LEU A 78 9.31 15.58 1.32
C LEU A 78 7.86 15.86 0.92
N VAL A 79 7.54 15.78 -0.38
CA VAL A 79 6.16 15.89 -0.87
C VAL A 79 5.31 14.76 -0.30
N THR A 80 5.81 13.51 -0.29
CA THR A 80 5.13 12.36 0.31
C THR A 80 4.85 12.58 1.80
N VAL A 81 5.82 13.11 2.56
CA VAL A 81 5.61 13.50 3.96
C VAL A 81 4.50 14.53 4.10
N GLY A 82 4.49 15.56 3.26
CA GLY A 82 3.42 16.55 3.24
C GLY A 82 2.05 15.91 3.06
N VAL A 83 1.93 14.98 2.10
CA VAL A 83 0.67 14.24 1.86
C VAL A 83 0.30 13.33 3.04
N ILE A 84 1.27 12.61 3.64
CA ILE A 84 1.03 11.76 4.83
C ILE A 84 0.51 12.61 5.99
N ILE A 85 1.09 13.79 6.23
CA ILE A 85 0.64 14.71 7.28
C ILE A 85 -0.76 15.22 6.98
N LEU A 86 -1.05 15.63 5.75
CA LEU A 86 -2.38 16.11 5.36
C LEU A 86 -3.47 15.03 5.50
N LEU A 87 -3.21 13.81 5.03
CA LEU A 87 -4.14 12.68 5.18
C LEU A 87 -4.28 12.25 6.65
N GLY A 88 -3.19 12.30 7.42
CA GLY A 88 -3.23 12.06 8.86
C GLY A 88 -4.04 13.11 9.61
N TRP A 89 -3.94 14.38 9.21
CA TRP A 89 -4.76 15.46 9.74
C TRP A 89 -6.23 15.27 9.39
N TYR A 90 -6.54 14.91 8.14
CA TYR A 90 -7.89 14.58 7.72
C TYR A 90 -8.48 13.42 8.54
N SER A 91 -7.69 12.36 8.77
CA SER A 91 -8.05 11.27 9.67
C SER A 91 -8.37 11.76 11.09
N ARG A 92 -7.53 12.63 11.67
CA ARG A 92 -7.78 13.19 13.02
C ARG A 92 -9.10 13.96 13.09
N ASN A 93 -9.44 14.71 12.04
CA ASN A 93 -10.71 15.42 11.98
C ASN A 93 -11.88 14.42 11.95
N MET A 94 -11.82 13.38 11.11
CA MET A 94 -12.87 12.34 11.08
C MET A 94 -13.06 11.65 12.43
N VAL A 95 -11.97 11.30 13.10
CA VAL A 95 -12.01 10.73 14.46
C VAL A 95 -12.60 11.73 15.45
N GLY A 96 -12.24 13.02 15.37
CA GLY A 96 -12.78 14.07 16.22
C GLY A 96 -14.30 14.18 16.14
N HIS A 97 -14.85 14.24 14.92
CA HIS A 97 -16.31 14.27 14.71
C HIS A 97 -16.99 13.03 15.30
N GLU A 98 -16.38 11.86 15.15
CA GLU A 98 -16.92 10.59 15.68
C GLU A 98 -16.90 10.55 17.22
N VAL A 99 -15.93 11.20 17.86
CA VAL A 99 -15.87 11.32 19.33
C VAL A 99 -16.87 12.34 19.85
N GLU A 100 -16.98 13.50 19.21
CA GLU A 100 -17.84 14.61 19.65
C GLU A 100 -19.33 14.33 19.47
N GLN A 101 -19.71 13.62 18.39
CA GLN A 101 -21.13 13.40 18.06
C GLN A 101 -21.78 12.24 18.83
N ARG A 102 -21.03 11.47 19.62
CA ARG A 102 -21.54 10.23 20.23
C ARG A 102 -21.70 10.32 21.73
N ILE A 103 -22.92 9.99 22.17
CA ILE A 103 -23.27 9.80 23.59
C ILE A 103 -22.55 8.58 24.18
N LYS A 104 -22.19 7.58 23.36
CA LYS A 104 -21.49 6.36 23.80
C LYS A 104 -20.20 6.11 23.03
N VAL A 105 -19.11 5.93 23.77
CA VAL A 105 -17.78 5.61 23.24
C VAL A 105 -17.78 4.21 22.64
N LYS A 106 -17.75 4.13 21.31
CA LYS A 106 -17.57 2.86 20.58
C LYS A 106 -16.16 2.81 20.02
N SER A 107 -15.23 2.19 20.76
CA SER A 107 -13.80 2.14 20.40
C SER A 107 -13.54 1.66 18.97
N ARG A 108 -14.27 0.65 18.49
CA ARG A 108 -14.18 0.16 17.11
C ARG A 108 -14.52 1.24 16.08
N ALA A 109 -15.54 2.04 16.35
CA ALA A 109 -16.01 3.07 15.44
C ALA A 109 -15.04 4.27 15.43
N MET A 110 -14.53 4.66 16.60
CA MET A 110 -13.50 5.70 16.74
C MET A 110 -12.22 5.35 15.98
N ILE A 111 -11.70 4.12 16.16
CA ILE A 111 -10.53 3.66 15.40
C ILE A 111 -10.88 3.65 13.90
N GLY A 112 -12.00 3.04 13.53
CA GLY A 112 -12.43 2.89 12.13
C GLY A 112 -12.54 4.21 11.37
N ALA A 113 -13.01 5.27 12.02
CA ALA A 113 -13.23 6.58 11.40
C ALA A 113 -11.96 7.20 10.78
N GLY A 114 -10.78 6.93 11.35
CA GLY A 114 -9.50 7.47 10.88
C GLY A 114 -8.66 6.53 10.01
N LEU A 115 -9.04 5.25 9.90
CA LEU A 115 -8.16 4.26 9.28
C LEU A 115 -7.99 4.45 7.78
N THR A 116 -9.06 4.76 7.05
CA THR A 116 -8.99 4.82 5.58
C THR A 116 -8.00 5.86 5.08
N PRO A 117 -7.98 7.13 5.54
CA PRO A 117 -6.97 8.09 5.10
C PRO A 117 -5.54 7.68 5.46
N LEU A 118 -5.34 7.04 6.62
CA LEU A 118 -4.03 6.52 7.04
C LEU A 118 -3.55 5.38 6.13
N ILE A 119 -4.42 4.45 5.76
CA ILE A 119 -4.08 3.36 4.84
C ILE A 119 -3.73 3.91 3.45
N VAL A 120 -4.50 4.90 2.96
CA VAL A 120 -4.21 5.58 1.70
C VAL A 120 -2.85 6.29 1.76
N ALA A 121 -2.54 6.96 2.87
CA ALA A 121 -1.25 7.62 3.08
C ALA A 121 -0.08 6.61 3.03
N MET A 122 -0.22 5.47 3.69
CA MET A 122 0.80 4.41 3.66
C MET A 122 0.93 3.78 2.27
N ALA A 123 -0.18 3.48 1.59
CA ALA A 123 -0.19 2.92 0.24
C ALA A 123 0.50 3.86 -0.77
N LEU A 124 0.23 5.16 -0.68
CA LEU A 124 0.88 6.17 -1.49
C LEU A 124 2.38 6.24 -1.18
N GLY A 125 2.76 6.23 0.10
CA GLY A 125 4.17 6.21 0.49
C GLY A 125 4.91 5.00 -0.08
N VAL A 126 4.34 3.79 0.04
CA VAL A 126 4.93 2.56 -0.54
C VAL A 126 5.09 2.68 -2.06
N SER A 127 4.08 3.21 -2.76
CA SER A 127 4.14 3.44 -4.21
C SER A 127 5.27 4.40 -4.60
N ILE A 128 5.49 5.47 -3.83
CA ILE A 128 6.58 6.42 -4.07
C ILE A 128 7.96 5.82 -3.77
N VAL A 129 8.08 4.98 -2.73
CA VAL A 129 9.32 4.24 -2.48
C VAL A 129 9.60 3.28 -3.63
N ALA A 130 8.59 2.55 -4.11
CA ALA A 130 8.72 1.65 -5.25
C ALA A 130 9.09 2.40 -6.54
N TYR A 131 8.51 3.57 -6.79
CA TYR A 131 8.89 4.42 -7.93
C TYR A 131 10.40 4.77 -7.94
N GLN A 132 10.98 4.96 -6.76
CA GLN A 132 12.40 5.29 -6.58
C GLN A 132 13.31 4.06 -6.48
N SER A 133 12.77 2.83 -6.49
CA SER A 133 13.55 1.62 -6.21
C SER A 133 14.28 1.07 -7.41
N ASP A 134 15.43 0.44 -7.16
CA ASP A 134 16.26 -0.17 -8.21
C ASP A 134 15.55 -1.36 -8.88
N ALA A 135 14.68 -2.07 -8.15
CA ALA A 135 13.88 -3.16 -8.73
C ALA A 135 12.91 -2.65 -9.80
N ILE A 136 12.22 -1.53 -9.56
CA ILE A 136 11.33 -0.93 -10.57
C ILE A 136 12.16 -0.27 -11.68
N ALA A 137 13.33 0.28 -11.35
CA ALA A 137 14.24 0.85 -12.33
C ALA A 137 14.74 -0.19 -13.34
N SER A 138 15.19 -1.35 -12.87
CA SER A 138 15.67 -2.46 -13.72
C SER A 138 14.56 -3.04 -14.59
N LEU A 139 13.35 -3.23 -14.05
CA LEU A 139 12.18 -3.65 -14.84
C LEU A 139 11.78 -2.64 -15.92
N ALA A 140 12.02 -1.34 -15.67
CA ALA A 140 11.75 -0.27 -16.63
C ALA A 140 12.81 -0.17 -17.73
N GLU A 141 14.05 -0.54 -17.43
CA GLU A 141 15.21 -0.42 -18.33
C GLU A 141 15.29 -1.55 -19.36
N GLU A 142 14.62 -2.69 -19.14
CA GLU A 142 14.69 -3.80 -20.09
C GLU A 142 14.08 -3.48 -21.48
N GLU A 143 13.40 -2.33 -21.67
CA GLU A 143 12.76 -1.85 -22.92
C GLU A 143 12.00 -2.94 -23.70
N ARG A 144 11.54 -3.97 -22.98
CA ARG A 144 10.88 -5.15 -23.51
C ARG A 144 9.77 -5.58 -22.57
N ILE A 145 8.79 -6.27 -23.11
CA ILE A 145 7.74 -6.87 -22.30
C ILE A 145 8.33 -7.91 -21.33
N PRO A 146 7.78 -8.04 -20.11
CA PRO A 146 8.24 -9.06 -19.16
C PRO A 146 8.08 -10.48 -19.72
N SER A 147 8.94 -11.41 -19.30
CA SER A 147 8.86 -12.83 -19.68
C SER A 147 7.50 -13.49 -19.39
N SER A 148 6.77 -12.99 -18.39
CA SER A 148 5.39 -13.41 -18.12
C SER A 148 4.41 -13.03 -19.24
N SER A 149 4.58 -11.85 -19.84
CA SER A 149 3.80 -11.41 -21.01
C SER A 149 4.19 -12.20 -22.25
N GLU A 150 5.47 -12.52 -22.44
CA GLU A 150 5.92 -13.40 -23.53
C GLU A 150 5.28 -14.79 -23.43
N ARG A 151 5.27 -15.39 -22.24
CA ARG A 151 4.58 -16.67 -21.98
C ARG A 151 3.09 -16.60 -22.25
N PHE A 152 2.45 -15.48 -21.91
CA PHE A 152 1.03 -15.28 -22.19
C PHE A 152 0.75 -15.21 -23.69
N ILE A 153 1.54 -14.43 -24.46
CA ILE A 153 1.46 -14.37 -25.93
C ILE A 153 1.64 -15.75 -26.53
N ARG A 154 2.68 -16.48 -26.10
CA ARG A 154 2.93 -17.86 -26.55
C ARG A 154 1.71 -18.75 -26.32
N SER A 155 1.11 -18.68 -25.13
CA SER A 155 -0.09 -19.46 -24.80
C SER A 155 -1.32 -19.12 -25.65
N ILE A 156 -1.40 -17.90 -26.19
CA ILE A 156 -2.48 -17.51 -27.11
C ILE A 156 -2.19 -18.07 -28.51
N VAL A 157 -0.94 -17.95 -28.97
CA VAL A 157 -0.50 -18.48 -30.28
C VAL A 157 -0.68 -19.99 -30.35
N ASP A 158 -0.24 -20.71 -29.32
CA ASP A 158 -0.40 -22.16 -29.22
C ASP A 158 -1.88 -22.56 -29.30
N ARG A 159 -2.76 -21.88 -28.54
CA ARG A 159 -4.22 -22.12 -28.60
C ARG A 159 -4.83 -21.80 -29.97
N ALA A 160 -4.37 -20.74 -30.64
CA ALA A 160 -4.87 -20.37 -31.96
C ALA A 160 -4.51 -21.42 -33.01
N ILE A 161 -3.30 -21.98 -32.96
CA ILE A 161 -2.84 -23.05 -33.84
C ILE A 161 -3.60 -24.35 -33.56
N ASP A 162 -3.80 -24.69 -32.28
CA ASP A 162 -4.56 -25.88 -31.87
C ASP A 162 -6.04 -25.80 -32.24
N SER A 163 -6.62 -24.60 -32.26
CA SER A 163 -8.02 -24.37 -32.66
C SER A 163 -8.31 -24.56 -34.15
N GLY A 164 -7.29 -24.86 -34.96
CA GLY A 164 -7.45 -25.18 -36.39
C GLY A 164 -7.49 -23.96 -37.32
N LEU A 165 -7.07 -22.78 -36.84
CA LEU A 165 -6.88 -21.60 -37.68
C LEU A 165 -5.69 -21.73 -38.66
N VAL A 166 -4.81 -22.71 -38.43
CA VAL A 166 -3.71 -23.09 -39.33
C VAL A 166 -4.05 -24.45 -39.99
N PRO A 167 -3.96 -24.57 -41.34
CA PRO A 167 -4.43 -25.76 -42.05
C PRO A 167 -3.80 -27.07 -41.54
N THR A 168 -4.66 -28.06 -41.33
CA THR A 168 -4.42 -29.36 -40.66
C THR A 168 -3.43 -30.31 -41.35
N LYS A 169 -2.80 -29.90 -42.46
CA LYS A 169 -1.89 -30.75 -43.28
C LYS A 169 -0.40 -30.53 -43.02
N VAL A 170 -0.05 -29.85 -41.94
CA VAL A 170 1.33 -29.47 -41.60
C VAL A 170 1.89 -30.42 -40.54
N SER A 171 3.15 -30.83 -40.67
CA SER A 171 3.79 -31.75 -39.72
C SER A 171 3.90 -31.13 -38.32
N PRO A 172 3.95 -31.92 -37.24
CA PRO A 172 4.06 -31.39 -35.88
C PRO A 172 5.26 -30.46 -35.66
N ARG A 173 6.39 -30.73 -36.34
CA ARG A 173 7.60 -29.90 -36.28
C ARG A 173 7.42 -28.55 -36.98
N GLU A 174 6.74 -28.52 -38.11
CA GLU A 174 6.45 -27.28 -38.83
C GLU A 174 5.44 -26.41 -38.05
N LYS A 175 4.48 -27.03 -37.34
CA LYS A 175 3.56 -26.30 -36.45
C LYS A 175 4.29 -25.60 -35.31
N GLU A 176 5.24 -26.29 -34.68
CA GLU A 176 6.05 -25.72 -33.60
C GLU A 176 6.96 -24.58 -34.10
N ALA A 177 7.56 -24.74 -35.28
CA ALA A 177 8.36 -23.69 -35.91
C ALA A 177 7.52 -22.45 -36.26
N VAL A 178 6.31 -22.63 -36.80
CA VAL A 178 5.38 -21.53 -37.11
C VAL A 178 4.90 -20.86 -35.82
N ALA A 179 4.60 -21.62 -34.76
CA ALA A 179 4.22 -21.08 -33.45
C ALA A 179 5.33 -20.21 -32.85
N GLN A 180 6.56 -20.70 -32.89
CA GLN A 180 7.71 -19.97 -32.39
C GLN A 180 7.97 -18.69 -33.19
N GLN A 181 8.01 -18.78 -34.52
CA GLN A 181 8.20 -17.61 -35.39
C GLN A 181 7.09 -16.57 -35.19
N THR A 182 5.83 -17.00 -35.15
CA THR A 182 4.69 -16.11 -34.93
C THR A 182 4.76 -15.44 -33.56
N THR A 183 5.20 -16.19 -32.53
CA THR A 183 5.39 -15.65 -31.19
C THR A 183 6.51 -14.61 -31.17
N GLU A 184 7.65 -14.89 -31.78
CA GLU A 184 8.79 -13.96 -31.87
C GLU A 184 8.42 -12.68 -32.63
N ASP A 185 7.71 -12.81 -33.76
CA ASP A 185 7.22 -11.67 -34.56
C ASP A 185 6.23 -10.81 -33.77
N LEU A 186 5.28 -11.44 -33.07
CA LEU A 186 4.31 -10.73 -32.22
C LEU A 186 5.00 -10.02 -31.05
N ILE A 187 5.96 -10.66 -30.39
CA ILE A 187 6.74 -10.05 -29.31
C ILE A 187 7.51 -8.85 -29.86
N SER A 188 8.18 -8.99 -31.01
CA SER A 188 8.94 -7.92 -31.66
C SER A 188 8.05 -6.71 -32.02
N GLN A 189 6.91 -6.96 -32.67
CA GLN A 189 5.93 -5.90 -33.01
C GLN A 189 5.36 -5.24 -31.76
N THR A 190 5.05 -6.03 -30.73
CA THR A 190 4.56 -5.52 -29.45
C THR A 190 5.60 -4.61 -28.79
N ASN A 191 6.86 -5.05 -28.73
CA ASN A 191 7.95 -4.25 -28.18
C ASN A 191 8.17 -2.95 -28.97
N GLN A 192 8.14 -2.99 -30.31
CA GLN A 192 8.25 -1.79 -31.14
C GLN A 192 7.10 -0.81 -30.90
N THR A 193 5.87 -1.32 -30.76
CA THR A 193 4.68 -0.50 -30.49
C THR A 193 4.70 0.09 -29.08
N LEU A 194 5.18 -0.68 -28.10
CA LEU A 194 5.24 -0.27 -26.69
C LEU A 194 6.47 0.59 -26.34
N LYS A 195 7.50 0.59 -27.19
CA LYS A 195 8.74 1.36 -26.98
C LYS A 195 8.54 2.81 -26.52
N PRO A 196 7.70 3.64 -27.17
CA PRO A 196 7.50 5.02 -26.73
C PRO A 196 6.80 5.15 -25.38
N TYR A 197 6.14 4.08 -24.90
CA TYR A 197 5.42 4.04 -23.64
C TYR A 197 6.28 3.50 -22.48
N PHE A 198 7.38 2.80 -22.75
CA PHE A 198 8.27 2.29 -21.69
C PHE A 198 8.90 3.41 -20.85
N LYS A 199 9.01 4.65 -21.35
CA LYS A 199 9.40 5.82 -20.53
C LYS A 199 8.44 6.10 -19.36
N TYR A 200 7.20 5.62 -19.44
CA TYR A 200 6.19 5.72 -18.38
C TYR A 200 6.05 4.43 -17.57
N SER A 201 6.89 3.41 -17.80
CA SER A 201 6.83 2.14 -17.07
C SER A 201 6.97 2.35 -15.56
N ARG A 202 7.97 3.11 -15.10
CA ARG A 202 8.17 3.40 -13.66
C ARG A 202 6.94 4.01 -12.99
N PRO A 203 6.37 5.14 -13.46
CA PRO A 203 5.17 5.70 -12.83
C PRO A 203 3.95 4.78 -12.96
N VAL A 204 3.79 4.05 -14.07
CA VAL A 204 2.68 3.10 -14.24
C VAL A 204 2.80 1.92 -13.27
N LEU A 205 4.00 1.36 -13.08
CA LEU A 205 4.24 0.28 -12.13
C LEU A 205 3.99 0.73 -10.69
N ALA A 206 4.50 1.91 -10.32
CA ALA A 206 4.24 2.50 -9.01
C ALA A 206 2.75 2.75 -8.77
N ALA A 207 2.04 3.31 -9.76
CA ALA A 207 0.59 3.53 -9.68
C ALA A 207 -0.19 2.21 -9.61
N THR A 208 0.24 1.19 -10.34
CA THR A 208 -0.33 -0.17 -10.27
C THR A 208 -0.17 -0.75 -8.87
N LEU A 209 1.02 -0.61 -8.27
CA LEU A 209 1.26 -1.04 -6.90
C LEU A 209 0.35 -0.30 -5.90
N PHE A 210 0.19 1.03 -6.07
CA PHE A 210 -0.77 1.79 -5.27
C PHE A 210 -2.19 1.23 -5.39
N LEU A 211 -2.67 0.98 -6.61
CA LEU A 211 -4.00 0.45 -6.87
C LEU A 211 -4.20 -0.95 -6.29
N ILE A 212 -3.16 -1.81 -6.33
CA ILE A 212 -3.21 -3.14 -5.70
C ILE A 212 -3.36 -2.99 -4.18
N ILE A 213 -2.49 -2.20 -3.54
CA ILE A 213 -2.54 -1.99 -2.08
C ILE A 213 -3.87 -1.34 -1.68
N TYR A 214 -4.34 -0.35 -2.46
CA TYR A 214 -5.62 0.31 -2.25
C TYR A 214 -6.81 -0.64 -2.44
N GLY A 215 -6.78 -1.53 -3.44
CA GLY A 215 -7.79 -2.57 -3.63
C GLY A 215 -7.86 -3.54 -2.45
N LEU A 216 -6.71 -3.77 -1.79
CA LEU A 216 -6.59 -4.58 -0.58
C LEU A 216 -6.81 -3.79 0.72
N ASN A 217 -7.20 -2.51 0.64
CA ASN A 217 -7.41 -1.63 1.80
C ASN A 217 -8.36 -2.26 2.84
N TRP A 218 -9.42 -2.94 2.39
CA TRP A 218 -10.37 -3.59 3.31
C TRP A 218 -9.70 -4.61 4.24
N ILE A 219 -8.66 -5.33 3.78
CA ILE A 219 -7.90 -6.28 4.60
C ILE A 219 -7.14 -5.51 5.69
N PHE A 220 -6.37 -4.51 5.29
CA PHE A 220 -5.61 -3.66 6.21
C PHE A 220 -6.51 -2.95 7.21
N TYR A 221 -7.70 -2.53 6.78
CA TYR A 221 -8.70 -1.92 7.65
C TYR A 221 -9.14 -2.86 8.78
N TRP A 222 -9.51 -4.10 8.46
CA TRP A 222 -9.93 -5.06 9.49
C TRP A 222 -8.78 -5.51 10.39
N LEU A 223 -7.59 -5.72 9.82
CA LEU A 223 -6.39 -6.04 10.59
C LEU A 223 -6.06 -4.90 11.56
N ALA A 224 -6.13 -3.65 11.11
CA ALA A 224 -5.83 -2.49 11.94
C ALA A 224 -6.90 -2.25 13.02
N ILE A 225 -8.18 -2.51 12.75
CA ILE A 225 -9.23 -2.52 13.78
C ILE A 225 -8.93 -3.60 14.83
N GLY A 226 -8.67 -4.84 14.40
CA GLY A 226 -8.41 -5.96 15.31
C GLY A 226 -7.21 -5.67 16.21
N MET A 227 -6.10 -5.23 15.61
CA MET A 227 -4.90 -4.84 16.32
C MET A 227 -5.13 -3.63 17.25
N GLY A 228 -5.86 -2.60 16.80
CA GLY A 228 -6.21 -1.45 17.62
C GLY A 228 -7.08 -1.81 18.82
N MET A 229 -8.03 -2.72 18.65
CA MET A 229 -8.86 -3.24 19.74
C MET A 229 -8.03 -4.05 20.75
N LEU A 230 -7.07 -4.86 20.28
CA LEU A 230 -6.12 -5.57 21.13
C LEU A 230 -5.26 -4.59 21.95
N LEU A 231 -4.74 -3.54 21.31
CA LEU A 231 -3.98 -2.49 22.01
C LEU A 231 -4.84 -1.79 23.07
N ILE A 232 -6.10 -1.46 22.77
CA ILE A 232 -7.02 -0.90 23.76
C ILE A 232 -7.24 -1.86 24.93
N ALA A 233 -7.40 -3.16 24.67
CA ALA A 233 -7.57 -4.16 25.73
C ALA A 233 -6.34 -4.16 26.66
N VAL A 234 -5.12 -4.15 26.10
CA VAL A 234 -3.87 -4.07 26.88
C VAL A 234 -3.79 -2.77 27.68
N LEU A 235 -4.15 -1.62 27.09
CA LEU A 235 -4.14 -0.33 27.78
C LEU A 235 -5.18 -0.24 28.91
N ARG A 236 -6.32 -0.92 28.77
CA ARG A 236 -7.32 -1.04 29.85
C ARG A 236 -6.81 -1.95 30.96
N LEU A 237 -6.23 -3.10 30.63
CA LEU A 237 -5.68 -4.06 31.60
C LEU A 237 -4.57 -3.44 32.45
N THR A 238 -3.75 -2.58 31.85
CA THR A 238 -2.67 -1.86 32.54
C THR A 238 -3.15 -0.61 33.30
N GLY A 239 -4.43 -0.23 33.18
CA GLY A 239 -4.99 0.95 33.84
C GLY A 239 -4.60 2.29 33.20
N PHE A 240 -3.96 2.27 32.03
CA PHE A 240 -3.56 3.50 31.31
C PHE A 240 -4.77 4.28 30.77
N ILE A 241 -5.87 3.59 30.44
CA ILE A 241 -7.12 4.20 29.99
C ILE A 241 -8.25 3.77 30.92
N LYS A 242 -9.00 4.76 31.42
CA LYS A 242 -10.31 4.57 32.07
C LYS A 242 -11.39 5.17 31.18
N ILE A 243 -12.50 4.44 31.01
CA ILE A 243 -13.68 4.94 30.29
C ILE A 243 -14.70 5.29 31.36
N GLU A 244 -14.98 6.58 31.48
CA GLU A 244 -15.96 7.13 32.41
C GLU A 244 -17.21 7.52 31.61
N GLU A 245 -18.38 7.15 32.09
CA GLU A 245 -19.65 7.64 31.56
C GLU A 245 -19.91 9.02 32.15
N VAL A 246 -20.00 10.03 31.28
CA VAL A 246 -20.31 11.42 31.68
C VAL A 246 -21.73 11.72 31.23
N ASP A 247 -22.63 12.02 32.17
CA ASP A 247 -23.98 12.48 31.87
C ASP A 247 -23.93 13.93 31.34
N ILE A 248 -23.97 14.09 30.02
CA ILE A 248 -24.09 15.40 29.38
C ILE A 248 -25.58 15.73 29.28
N LYS A 249 -26.03 16.75 30.02
CA LYS A 249 -27.38 17.32 29.87
C LYS A 249 -27.50 17.89 28.45
N ALA A 250 -28.18 17.17 27.56
CA ALA A 250 -28.40 17.63 26.19
C ALA A 250 -29.45 18.74 26.15
N GLU A 251 -29.10 19.91 25.62
CA GLU A 251 -30.06 20.96 25.28
C GLU A 251 -30.83 20.55 24.01
N ARG A 252 -32.17 20.60 24.06
CA ARG A 252 -33.02 20.44 22.87
C ARG A 252 -33.44 21.81 22.38
N MET A 253 -33.26 22.05 21.08
CA MET A 253 -33.89 23.17 20.39
C MET A 253 -35.40 22.88 20.31
N ILE A 254 -36.18 23.69 21.00
CA ILE A 254 -37.65 23.69 20.88
C ILE A 254 -37.97 24.73 19.82
N ILE A 255 -38.64 24.32 18.74
CA ILE A 255 -39.19 25.21 17.70
C ILE A 255 -40.56 25.69 18.16
#